data_AF-A0A958PEE9-F1
#
_entry.id   AF-A0A958PEE9-F1
#
_cell.length_a   1.000
_cell.length_b   1.000
_cell.length_c   1.000
_cell.angle_alpha   90.00
_cell.angle_beta   90.00
_cell.angle_gamma   90.00
#
_symmetry.space_group_name_H-M   'P 1'
#
loop_
_entity.id
_entity.type
_entity.pdbx_description
1 polymer ?
#
loop_
_entity_poly.entity_id
_entity_poly.type
_entity_poly.pdbx_seq_one_letter_code
_entity_poly.pdbx_strand_id
1 'polypeptide(L)'
;MSYLNFLFLFICVPTGILIYLFARSKESDKNFNLKGIAILCILATLYTTPWDNYLVAKQVWWYGQDRVLGTIGYVPIEEYAFFVLQTIMTGLWSFFIIKKLHVKKSLLNSKKTFLGVKVLLIGVWLYGLFALTQESSFYMGLILSWATPILILQFFIGGKYVLASIRKLLVGAFIP
;
A
#
# COMPACT_ATOMS: atom_id res chain seq x y z
N MET A 1 1.68 -24.86 -0.48
CA MET A 1 2.17 -24.07 -1.64
C MET A 1 3.46 -23.37 -1.21
N SER A 2 4.49 -23.31 -2.05
CA SER A 2 5.68 -22.49 -1.75
C SER A 2 5.32 -21.01 -1.83
N TYR A 3 6.11 -20.14 -1.19
CA TYR A 3 5.84 -18.71 -1.26
C TYR A 3 5.99 -18.18 -2.70
N LEU A 4 6.98 -18.67 -3.44
CA LEU A 4 7.15 -18.36 -4.85
C LEU A 4 5.91 -18.71 -5.70
N ASN A 5 5.27 -19.86 -5.46
CA ASN A 5 4.06 -20.23 -6.20
C ASN A 5 2.88 -19.30 -5.89
N PHE A 6 2.76 -18.85 -4.64
CA PHE A 6 1.79 -17.85 -4.26
C PHE A 6 2.03 -16.53 -5.01
N LEU A 7 3.27 -16.02 -4.97
CA LEU A 7 3.63 -14.78 -5.69
C LEU A 7 3.36 -14.90 -7.18
N PHE A 8 3.72 -16.03 -7.78
CA PHE A 8 3.48 -16.24 -9.19
C PHE A 8 2.00 -16.15 -9.54
N LEU A 9 1.14 -16.89 -8.83
CA LEU A 9 -0.28 -16.98 -9.14
C LEU A 9 -1.04 -15.69 -8.83
N PHE A 10 -0.79 -15.09 -7.67
CA PHE A 10 -1.61 -13.98 -7.17
C PHE A 10 -1.02 -12.61 -7.47
N ILE A 11 0.27 -12.52 -7.81
CA ILE A 11 0.94 -11.24 -8.05
C ILE A 11 1.47 -11.16 -9.47
N CYS A 12 2.32 -12.10 -9.90
CA CYS A 12 2.94 -12.03 -11.22
C CYS A 12 1.91 -12.12 -12.35
N VAL A 13 0.93 -13.03 -12.25
CA VAL A 13 -0.12 -13.19 -13.28
C VAL A 13 -0.98 -11.93 -13.42
N PRO A 14 -1.63 -11.39 -12.36
CA PRO A 14 -2.40 -10.14 -12.48
C PRO A 14 -1.53 -8.96 -12.92
N THR A 15 -0.31 -8.86 -12.40
CA THR A 15 0.63 -7.81 -12.81
C THR A 15 0.95 -7.90 -14.31
N GLY A 16 1.20 -9.10 -14.83
CA GLY A 16 1.45 -9.32 -16.26
C GLY A 16 0.27 -8.89 -17.14
N ILE A 17 -0.96 -9.19 -16.72
CA ILE A 17 -2.18 -8.73 -17.39
C ILE A 17 -2.24 -7.19 -17.38
N LEU A 18 -2.02 -6.55 -16.23
CA LEU A 18 -2.03 -5.10 -16.12
C LEU A 18 -0.93 -4.43 -16.95
N ILE A 19 0.27 -5.02 -17.01
CA ILE A 19 1.37 -4.55 -17.88
C ILE A 19 0.95 -4.62 -19.34
N TYR A 20 0.36 -5.73 -19.77
CA TYR A 20 -0.13 -5.89 -21.15
C TYR A 20 -1.20 -4.84 -21.51
N LEU A 21 -2.18 -4.63 -20.63
CA LEU A 21 -3.21 -3.61 -20.82
C LEU A 21 -2.61 -2.20 -20.83
N PHE A 22 -1.65 -1.94 -19.95
CA PHE A 22 -0.97 -0.65 -19.86
C PHE A 22 -0.15 -0.36 -21.12
N ALA A 23 0.58 -1.36 -21.63
CA ALA A 23 1.34 -1.26 -22.87
C ALA A 23 0.44 -0.90 -24.06
N ARG A 24 -0.76 -1.48 -24.14
CA ARG A 24 -1.76 -1.19 -25.19
C ARG A 24 -2.50 0.13 -25.03
N SER A 25 -2.44 0.77 -23.86
CA SER A 25 -3.09 2.07 -23.66
C SER A 25 -2.41 3.16 -24.50
N LYS A 26 -3.21 4.03 -25.14
CA LYS A 26 -2.77 5.13 -26.03
C LYS A 26 -2.57 6.47 -25.30
N GLU A 27 -2.27 6.40 -24.02
CA GLU A 27 -2.34 7.55 -23.13
C GLU A 27 -1.02 8.30 -23.11
N SER A 28 -1.08 9.63 -23.09
CA SER A 28 0.11 10.50 -23.05
C SER A 28 0.90 10.35 -21.75
N ASP A 29 0.22 10.07 -20.64
CA ASP A 29 0.79 10.22 -19.30
C ASP A 29 1.52 8.95 -18.80
N LYS A 30 1.72 7.96 -19.68
CA LYS A 30 2.34 6.67 -19.32
C LYS A 30 3.72 6.84 -18.69
N ASN A 31 4.55 7.70 -19.27
CA ASN A 31 5.90 7.93 -18.77
C ASN A 31 5.92 8.57 -17.38
N PHE A 32 4.98 9.48 -17.12
CA PHE A 32 4.83 10.09 -15.79
C PHE A 32 4.40 9.04 -14.76
N ASN A 33 3.41 8.22 -15.10
CA ASN A 33 2.94 7.15 -14.22
C ASN A 33 4.03 6.10 -13.93
N LEU A 34 4.79 5.67 -14.95
CA LEU A 34 5.89 4.72 -14.77
C LEU A 34 6.97 5.27 -13.83
N LYS A 35 7.36 6.55 -13.99
CA LYS A 35 8.30 7.21 -13.07
C LYS A 35 7.76 7.25 -11.65
N GLY A 36 6.48 7.58 -11.48
CA GLY A 36 5.80 7.55 -10.18
C GLY A 36 5.84 6.16 -9.53
N ILE A 37 5.48 5.12 -10.28
CA ILE A 37 5.51 3.73 -9.81
C ILE A 37 6.93 3.30 -9.43
N ALA A 38 7.94 3.66 -10.23
CA ALA A 38 9.34 3.34 -9.93
C ALA A 38 9.80 3.98 -8.61
N ILE A 39 9.48 5.27 -8.39
CA ILE A 39 9.77 5.96 -7.14
C ILE A 39 9.04 5.29 -5.97
N LEU A 40 7.76 4.94 -6.15
CA LEU A 40 6.97 4.25 -5.12
C LEU A 40 7.54 2.87 -4.79
N CYS A 41 8.08 2.11 -5.74
CA CYS A 41 8.72 0.83 -5.47
C CYS A 41 9.94 1.00 -4.55
N ILE A 42 10.76 2.03 -4.82
CA ILE A 42 11.93 2.35 -3.99
C ILE A 42 11.46 2.74 -2.58
N LEU A 43 10.51 3.67 -2.48
CA LEU A 43 10.01 4.15 -1.19
C LEU A 43 9.35 3.03 -0.38
N ALA A 44 8.49 2.22 -1.00
CA ALA A 44 7.82 1.10 -0.35
C ALA A 44 8.83 0.07 0.15
N THR A 45 9.82 -0.29 -0.68
CA THR A 45 10.86 -1.24 -0.26
C THR A 45 11.65 -0.70 0.91
N LEU A 46 12.16 0.54 0.82
CA LEU A 46 12.98 1.13 1.89
C LEU A 46 12.20 1.34 3.19
N TYR A 47 10.93 1.75 3.10
CA TYR A 47 10.12 2.06 4.27
C TYR A 47 9.55 0.81 4.96
N THR A 48 9.21 -0.24 4.20
CA THR A 48 8.63 -1.47 4.75
C THR A 48 9.69 -2.45 5.23
N THR A 49 10.87 -2.50 4.60
CA THR A 49 11.96 -3.42 4.98
C THR A 49 12.29 -3.44 6.49
N PRO A 50 12.53 -2.29 7.17
CA PRO A 50 12.88 -2.32 8.59
C PRO A 50 11.71 -2.79 9.46
N TRP A 51 10.47 -2.44 9.11
CA TRP A 51 9.28 -2.86 9.85
C TRP A 51 9.09 -4.37 9.77
N ASP A 52 9.19 -4.93 8.57
CA ASP A 52 8.96 -6.36 8.36
C ASP A 52 10.08 -7.21 8.97
N ASN A 53 11.33 -6.76 8.85
CA ASN A 53 12.46 -7.40 9.54
C ASN A 53 12.27 -7.36 11.07
N TYR A 54 11.77 -6.25 11.61
CA TYR A 54 11.50 -6.14 13.04
C TYR A 54 10.42 -7.11 13.50
N LEU A 55 9.33 -7.26 12.74
CA LEU A 55 8.25 -8.20 13.06
C LEU A 55 8.75 -9.65 13.11
N VAL A 56 9.50 -10.07 12.11
CA VAL A 56 10.02 -11.43 12.04
C VAL A 56 11.09 -11.66 13.11
N ALA A 57 11.97 -10.69 13.35
CA ALA A 57 12.96 -10.77 14.43
C ALA A 57 12.31 -10.89 15.82
N LYS A 58 11.17 -10.23 16.03
CA LYS A 58 10.37 -10.33 17.26
C LYS A 58 9.45 -11.55 17.30
N GLN A 59 9.50 -12.43 16.30
CA GLN A 59 8.65 -13.63 16.20
C GLN A 59 7.16 -13.30 16.29
N VAL A 60 6.75 -12.09 15.86
CA VAL A 60 5.34 -11.72 15.80
C VAL A 60 4.63 -12.58 14.74
N TRP A 61 5.35 -12.90 13.67
CA TRP A 61 5.03 -13.94 12.70
C TRP A 61 6.31 -14.50 12.07
N TRP A 62 6.20 -15.66 11.41
CA TRP A 62 7.36 -16.36 10.83
C TRP A 62 6.99 -17.06 9.52
N TYR A 63 8.03 -17.37 8.75
CA TYR A 63 7.92 -18.14 7.51
C TYR A 63 8.39 -19.57 7.75
N GLY A 64 7.71 -20.55 7.14
CA GLY A 64 8.17 -21.94 7.16
C GLY A 64 9.47 -22.07 6.37
N GLN A 65 10.51 -22.62 6.98
CA GLN A 65 11.85 -22.71 6.38
C GLN A 65 11.85 -23.48 5.04
N ASP A 66 11.01 -24.50 4.89
CA ASP A 66 10.90 -25.30 3.66
C ASP A 66 10.07 -24.63 2.54
N ARG A 67 9.67 -23.36 2.71
CA ARG A 67 8.75 -22.65 1.80
C ARG A 67 9.37 -21.45 1.11
N VAL A 68 10.62 -21.12 1.44
CA VAL A 68 11.35 -19.93 0.99
C VAL A 68 12.69 -20.31 0.37
N LEU A 69 13.15 -19.54 -0.61
CA LEU A 69 14.40 -19.75 -1.32
C LEU A 69 15.62 -19.30 -0.51
N GLY A 70 15.43 -18.30 0.36
CA GLY A 70 16.48 -17.73 1.21
C GLY A 70 16.00 -16.44 1.85
N THR A 71 16.79 -15.90 2.78
CA THR A 71 16.46 -14.68 3.52
C THR A 71 17.52 -13.60 3.34
N ILE A 72 17.08 -12.33 3.36
CA ILE A 72 17.95 -11.17 3.54
C ILE A 72 17.58 -10.57 4.90
N GLY A 73 18.52 -10.55 5.84
CA GLY A 73 18.18 -10.31 7.25
C GLY A 73 17.29 -11.44 7.77
N TYR A 74 16.12 -11.07 8.32
CA TYR A 74 15.13 -12.01 8.87
C TYR A 74 14.04 -12.39 7.87
N VAL A 75 13.93 -11.68 6.74
CA VAL A 75 12.80 -11.73 5.83
C VAL A 75 13.15 -12.51 4.55
N PRO A 76 12.26 -13.34 4.00
CA PRO A 76 12.47 -14.04 2.73
C PRO A 76 12.72 -13.09 1.56
N ILE A 77 13.57 -13.50 0.61
CA ILE A 77 13.82 -12.75 -0.63
C ILE A 77 12.52 -12.51 -1.41
N GLU A 78 11.61 -13.47 -1.36
CA GLU A 78 10.28 -13.42 -1.94
C GLU A 78 9.45 -12.24 -1.44
N GLU A 79 9.59 -11.86 -0.17
CA GLU A 79 8.86 -10.73 0.42
C GLU A 79 9.33 -9.39 -0.16
N TYR A 80 10.63 -9.25 -0.43
CA TYR A 80 11.16 -8.08 -1.13
C TYR A 80 10.64 -8.00 -2.58
N ALA A 81 10.53 -9.15 -3.26
CA ALA A 81 9.88 -9.22 -4.56
C ALA A 81 8.40 -8.85 -4.47
N PHE A 82 7.71 -9.29 -3.42
CA PHE A 82 6.33 -8.92 -3.13
C PHE A 82 6.18 -7.40 -2.98
N PHE A 83 7.02 -6.72 -2.20
CA PHE A 83 6.95 -5.26 -2.03
C PHE A 83 6.97 -4.52 -3.38
N VAL A 84 7.90 -4.91 -4.26
CA VAL A 84 8.05 -4.30 -5.58
C VAL A 84 6.89 -4.65 -6.49
N LEU A 85 6.58 -5.94 -6.65
CA LEU A 85 5.55 -6.41 -7.58
C LEU A 85 4.15 -5.94 -7.17
N GLN A 86 3.82 -5.97 -5.88
CA GLN A 86 2.56 -5.44 -5.36
C GLN A 86 2.44 -3.94 -5.61
N THR A 87 3.53 -3.18 -5.48
CA THR A 87 3.54 -1.75 -5.78
C THR A 87 3.31 -1.47 -7.27
N ILE A 88 3.94 -2.25 -8.15
CA ILE A 88 3.71 -2.17 -9.61
C ILE A 88 2.25 -2.49 -9.92
N MET A 89 1.73 -3.61 -9.42
CA MET A 89 0.37 -4.06 -9.63
C MET A 89 -0.64 -2.98 -9.21
N THR A 90 -0.50 -2.49 -7.97
CA THR A 90 -1.40 -1.47 -7.40
C THR A 90 -1.29 -0.14 -8.14
N GLY A 91 -0.08 0.25 -8.57
CA GLY A 91 0.15 1.46 -9.34
C GLY A 91 -0.50 1.40 -10.72
N LEU A 92 -0.34 0.28 -11.44
CA LEU A 92 -0.98 0.07 -12.75
C LEU A 92 -2.49 -0.02 -12.63
N TRP A 93 -3.00 -0.70 -11.60
CA TRP A 93 -4.43 -0.75 -11.30
C TRP A 93 -4.99 0.65 -11.03
N SER A 94 -4.30 1.44 -10.20
CA SER A 94 -4.66 2.82 -9.88
C SER A 94 -4.69 3.71 -11.12
N PHE A 95 -3.77 3.51 -12.07
CA PHE A 95 -3.78 4.21 -13.36
C PHE A 95 -5.09 3.98 -14.13
N PHE A 96 -5.67 2.78 -14.08
CA PHE A 96 -6.96 2.51 -14.73
C PHE A 96 -8.16 3.04 -13.95
N ILE A 97 -8.10 3.06 -12.62
CA ILE A 97 -9.17 3.62 -11.77
C ILE A 97 -9.23 5.14 -11.88
N ILE A 98 -8.09 5.81 -11.69
CA ILE A 98 -8.02 7.28 -11.56
C ILE A 98 -8.58 7.95 -12.81
N LYS A 99 -8.38 7.36 -13.99
CA LYS A 99 -8.99 7.83 -15.25
C LYS A 99 -10.52 7.89 -15.24
N LYS A 100 -11.17 7.00 -14.48
CA LYS A 100 -12.64 6.95 -14.37
C LYS A 100 -13.17 7.89 -13.27
N LEU A 101 -12.27 8.52 -12.50
CA LEU A 101 -12.62 9.46 -11.44
C LEU A 101 -12.90 10.84 -12.05
N HIS A 102 -14.18 11.22 -12.02
CA HIS A 102 -14.60 12.60 -12.24
C HIS A 102 -14.77 13.26 -10.87
N VAL A 103 -13.87 14.18 -10.53
CA VAL A 103 -13.89 14.87 -9.25
C VAL A 103 -14.92 16.00 -9.31
N LYS A 104 -16.02 15.85 -8.57
CA LYS A 104 -16.99 16.94 -8.41
C LYS A 104 -16.39 18.03 -7.51
N LYS A 105 -16.19 19.24 -8.05
CA LYS A 105 -15.61 20.38 -7.32
C LYS A 105 -16.35 20.73 -6.02
N SER A 106 -17.66 20.49 -5.94
CA SER A 106 -18.48 20.80 -4.76
C SER A 106 -18.09 20.00 -3.51
N LEU A 107 -17.51 18.81 -3.66
CA LEU A 107 -17.09 17.96 -2.52
C LEU A 107 -15.70 18.35 -1.97
N LEU A 108 -14.93 19.17 -2.68
CA LEU A 108 -13.58 19.58 -2.26
C LEU A 108 -13.57 20.62 -1.13
N ASN A 109 -14.73 21.22 -0.82
CA ASN A 109 -14.84 22.37 0.08
C ASN A 109 -15.34 22.04 1.50
N SER A 110 -15.62 20.77 1.84
CA SER A 110 -16.02 20.42 3.22
C SER A 110 -14.81 20.46 4.17
N LYS A 111 -14.52 21.66 4.70
CA LYS A 111 -13.45 21.88 5.71
C LYS A 111 -13.68 21.03 6.96
N LYS A 112 -14.94 20.85 7.39
CA LYS A 112 -15.31 20.04 8.57
C LYS A 112 -14.98 18.57 8.37
N THR A 113 -15.35 17.97 7.23
CA THR A 113 -15.04 16.56 6.94
C THR A 113 -13.53 16.34 6.83
N PHE A 114 -12.83 17.25 6.15
CA PHE A 114 -11.37 17.16 6.01
C PHE A 114 -10.65 17.25 7.36
N LEU A 115 -11.08 18.15 8.24
CA LEU A 115 -10.54 18.26 9.59
C LEU A 115 -10.87 17.02 10.44
N GLY A 116 -12.11 16.52 10.36
CA GLY A 116 -12.55 15.32 11.08
C GLY A 116 -11.71 14.09 10.74
N VAL A 117 -11.41 13.86 9.46
CA VAL A 117 -10.54 12.74 9.04
C VAL A 117 -9.10 12.94 9.50
N LYS A 118 -8.57 14.16 9.49
CA LYS A 118 -7.23 14.42 10.05
C LYS A 118 -7.15 14.08 11.54
N VAL A 119 -8.12 14.55 12.32
CA VAL A 119 -8.19 14.27 13.76
C VAL A 119 -8.32 12.76 13.99
N LEU A 120 -9.15 12.08 13.20
CA LEU A 120 -9.28 10.62 13.25
C LEU A 120 -7.95 9.92 12.97
N LEU A 121 -7.24 10.27 11.90
CA LEU A 121 -5.95 9.64 11.57
C LEU A 121 -4.89 9.89 12.66
N ILE A 122 -4.84 11.10 13.23
CA ILE A 122 -3.95 11.39 14.37
C ILE A 122 -4.34 10.53 15.58
N GLY A 123 -5.64 10.41 15.88
CA GLY A 123 -6.14 9.56 16.96
C GLY A 123 -5.79 8.07 16.76
N VAL A 124 -5.91 7.56 15.53
CA VAL A 124 -5.51 6.20 15.15
C VAL A 124 -4.00 5.99 15.35
N TRP A 125 -3.19 6.97 14.97
CA TRP A 125 -1.74 6.90 15.18
C TRP A 125 -1.39 6.88 16.67
N LEU A 126 -1.98 7.77 17.47
CA LEU A 126 -1.78 7.81 18.92
C LEU A 126 -2.24 6.51 19.59
N TYR A 127 -3.38 5.96 19.15
CA TYR A 127 -3.84 4.66 19.63
C TYR A 127 -2.86 3.54 19.25
N GLY A 128 -2.27 3.58 18.05
CA GLY A 128 -1.20 2.68 17.65
C GLY A 128 0.00 2.73 18.58
N LEU A 129 0.46 3.92 18.95
CA LEU A 129 1.54 4.11 19.92
C LEU A 129 1.19 3.57 21.31
N PHE A 130 -0.05 3.79 21.76
CA PHE A 130 -0.53 3.23 23.03
C PHE A 130 -0.60 1.69 22.97
N ALA A 131 -1.09 1.12 21.88
CA ALA A 131 -1.20 -0.33 21.69
C ALA A 131 0.16 -1.04 21.68
N LEU A 132 1.25 -0.36 21.33
CA LEU A 132 2.61 -0.91 21.47
C LEU A 132 2.99 -1.22 22.93
N THR A 133 2.33 -0.62 23.91
CA THR A 133 2.61 -0.85 25.34
C THR A 133 1.93 -2.10 25.89
N GLN A 134 1.00 -2.68 25.15
CA GLN A 134 0.21 -3.84 25.59
C GLN A 134 0.59 -5.06 24.75
N GLU A 135 0.89 -6.18 25.40
CA GLU A 135 1.30 -7.40 24.71
C GLU A 135 0.21 -7.91 23.75
N SER A 136 -1.05 -7.86 24.15
CA SER A 136 -2.19 -8.37 23.38
C SER A 136 -2.50 -7.56 22.12
N SER A 137 -2.14 -6.28 22.08
CA SER A 137 -2.38 -5.40 20.92
C SER A 137 -1.10 -4.97 20.22
N PHE A 138 0.05 -5.55 20.59
CA PHE A 138 1.36 -5.17 20.07
C PHE A 138 1.44 -5.22 18.54
N TYR A 139 0.93 -6.29 17.92
CA TYR A 139 0.91 -6.42 16.44
C TYR A 139 0.08 -5.31 15.78
N MET A 140 -1.12 -5.04 16.31
CA MET A 140 -1.96 -3.94 15.82
C MET A 140 -1.28 -2.59 16.05
N GLY A 141 -0.64 -2.40 17.20
CA GLY A 141 0.15 -1.22 17.51
C GLY A 141 1.25 -0.99 16.48
N LEU A 142 1.98 -2.04 16.07
CA LEU A 142 3.02 -1.95 15.05
C LEU A 142 2.46 -1.57 13.68
N ILE A 143 1.32 -2.13 13.27
CA ILE A 143 0.67 -1.74 12.01
C ILE A 143 0.25 -0.26 12.06
N LEU A 144 -0.47 0.15 13.11
CA LEU A 144 -1.03 1.49 13.20
C LEU A 144 0.05 2.57 13.37
N SER A 145 1.03 2.33 14.23
CA SER A 145 2.13 3.28 14.47
C SER A 145 3.01 3.48 13.24
N TRP A 146 3.20 2.43 12.42
CA TRP A 146 4.05 2.48 11.23
C TRP A 146 3.32 2.97 9.98
N ALA A 147 2.11 2.50 9.70
CA ALA A 147 1.39 2.84 8.48
C ALA A 147 0.73 4.23 8.55
N THR A 148 0.19 4.62 9.72
CA THR A 148 -0.64 5.82 9.85
C THR A 148 0.11 7.13 9.55
N PRO A 149 1.39 7.32 9.90
CA PRO A 149 2.15 8.52 9.52
C PRO A 149 2.17 8.78 8.01
N ILE A 150 2.33 7.72 7.20
CA ILE A 150 2.31 7.82 5.74
C ILE A 150 0.90 8.15 5.24
N LEU A 151 -0.14 7.52 5.81
CA LEU A 151 -1.53 7.84 5.48
C LEU A 151 -1.89 9.29 5.81
N ILE A 152 -1.40 9.80 6.95
CA ILE A 152 -1.53 11.20 7.33
C ILE A 152 -0.89 12.07 6.24
N LEU A 153 0.38 11.84 5.89
CA LEU A 153 1.09 12.63 4.88
C LEU A 153 0.36 12.63 3.53
N GLN A 154 -0.06 11.46 3.06
CA GLN A 154 -0.83 11.32 1.82
C GLN A 154 -2.18 12.05 1.89
N PHE A 155 -2.89 11.95 3.02
CA PHE A 155 -4.17 12.63 3.22
C PHE A 155 -4.01 14.15 3.31
N PHE A 156 -2.92 14.66 3.88
CA PHE A 156 -2.62 16.09 3.92
C PHE A 156 -2.45 16.67 2.51
N ILE A 157 -1.78 15.94 1.62
CA ILE A 157 -1.54 16.37 0.23
C ILE A 157 -2.78 16.16 -0.65
N GLY A 158 -3.34 14.95 -0.64
CA GLY A 158 -4.36 14.49 -1.60
C GLY A 158 -5.74 14.22 -1.03
N GLY A 159 -5.95 14.35 0.29
CA GLY A 159 -7.15 13.85 0.98
C GLY A 159 -8.46 14.47 0.49
N LYS A 160 -8.44 15.71 -0.03
CA LYS A 160 -9.63 16.31 -0.64
C LYS A 160 -10.10 15.55 -1.89
N TYR A 161 -9.17 15.10 -2.72
CA TYR A 161 -9.47 14.31 -3.93
C TYR A 161 -9.99 12.91 -3.56
N VAL A 162 -9.40 12.31 -2.52
CA VAL A 162 -9.84 11.03 -1.95
C VAL A 162 -11.28 11.14 -1.45
N LEU A 163 -11.58 12.14 -0.62
CA LEU A 163 -12.92 12.36 -0.09
C LEU A 163 -13.95 12.62 -1.19
N ALA A 164 -13.60 13.40 -2.20
CA ALA A 164 -14.49 13.68 -3.33
C ALA A 164 -14.77 12.44 -4.21
N SER A 165 -13.90 11.42 -4.15
CA SER A 165 -13.97 10.23 -4.99
C SER A 165 -14.15 8.93 -4.20
N ILE A 166 -14.43 9.01 -2.91
CA ILE A 166 -14.30 7.88 -1.96
C ILE A 166 -15.10 6.65 -2.39
N ARG A 167 -16.32 6.81 -2.89
CA ARG A 167 -17.17 5.68 -3.32
C ARG A 167 -16.53 4.89 -4.46
N LYS A 168 -15.97 5.59 -5.45
CA LYS A 168 -15.32 4.96 -6.61
C LYS A 168 -13.99 4.32 -6.22
N LEU A 169 -13.25 4.98 -5.32
CA LEU A 169 -12.00 4.42 -4.77
C LEU A 169 -12.26 3.17 -3.96
N LEU A 170 -13.31 3.13 -3.14
CA LEU A 170 -13.69 1.92 -2.39
C LEU A 170 -14.06 0.77 -3.33
N VAL A 171 -14.87 1.02 -4.36
CA VAL A 171 -15.18 0.00 -5.38
C VAL A 171 -13.89 -0.51 -6.05
N GLY A 172 -12.98 0.39 -6.42
CA GLY A 172 -11.69 0.01 -6.99
C GLY A 172 -10.77 -0.75 -6.03
N ALA A 173 -10.90 -0.54 -4.72
CA ALA A 173 -10.12 -1.23 -3.70
C ALA A 173 -10.66 -2.64 -3.37
N PHE A 174 -11.97 -2.87 -3.54
CA PHE A 174 -12.62 -4.16 -3.25
C PHE A 174 -12.81 -5.06 -4.47
N ILE A 175 -12.56 -4.56 -5.68
CA ILE A 175 -12.53 -5.34 -6.92
C ILE A 175 -11.11 -5.34 -7.54
N PRO A 176 -10.02 -5.56 -6.78
CA PRO A 176 -8.68 -5.63 -7.37
C PRO A 176 -8.53 -6.82 -8.32
#